data_AF-A0A5B9G003-F1
#
_entry.id   AF-A0A5B9G003-F1
#
_cell.length_a   1.000
_cell.length_b   1.000
_cell.length_c   1.000
_cell.angle_alpha   90.00
_cell.angle_beta   90.00
_cell.angle_gamma   90.00
#
_symmetry.space_group_name_H-M   'P 1'
#
loop_
_entity.id
_entity.type
_entity.pdbx_description
1 polymer ?
#
loop_
_entity_poly.entity_id
_entity_poly.type
_entity_poly.pdbx_seq_one_letter_code
_entity_poly.pdbx_strand_id
1 'polypeptide(L)'
;MCVGAAVGEFYQESRRIIAEHELDFFAGFHVYPRHVAHTVMIIFNQDSEKGRRRSDLAFRELAAVAKRYGYSEYRVHLDYMDLLADQYDFNNHALWRTQERVRDTLDPNGILSPGKHGVRSSRYRS
;
A
#
# COMPACT_ATOMS: atom_id res chain seq x y z
N MET A 1 23.69 -4.86 -1.87
CA MET A 1 23.97 -3.41 -1.84
C MET A 1 22.69 -2.73 -2.29
N CYS A 2 21.99 -2.00 -1.41
CA CYS A 2 20.83 -1.20 -1.83
C CYS A 2 21.38 -0.12 -2.78
N VAL A 3 21.01 -0.18 -4.05
CA VAL A 3 21.57 0.72 -5.05
C VAL A 3 20.89 2.07 -4.84
N GLY A 4 21.63 3.06 -4.33
CA GLY A 4 21.08 4.41 -4.04
C GLY A 4 20.35 5.04 -5.23
N ALA A 5 20.69 4.65 -6.46
CA ALA A 5 19.97 5.04 -7.68
C ALA A 5 18.48 4.66 -7.65
N ALA A 6 18.14 3.42 -7.26
CA ALA A 6 16.75 2.97 -7.19
C ALA A 6 15.92 3.77 -6.18
N VAL A 7 16.51 4.08 -5.02
CA VAL A 7 15.88 4.94 -4.02
C VAL A 7 15.71 6.36 -4.55
N GLY A 8 16.73 6.90 -5.23
CA GLY A 8 16.69 8.23 -5.82
C GLY A 8 15.64 8.38 -6.91
N GLU A 9 15.51 7.41 -7.82
CA GLU A 9 14.51 7.42 -8.88
C GLU A 9 13.08 7.45 -8.31
N PHE A 10 12.79 6.54 -7.38
CA PHE A 10 11.47 6.49 -6.76
C PHE A 10 11.18 7.70 -5.88
N TYR A 11 12.19 8.28 -5.22
CA TYR A 11 12.05 9.54 -4.51
C TYR A 11 11.59 10.68 -5.43
N GLN A 12 12.19 10.80 -6.63
CA GLN A 12 11.81 11.86 -7.56
C GLN A 12 10.39 11.66 -8.10
N GLU A 13 10.01 10.42 -8.43
CA GLU A 13 8.64 10.12 -8.85
C GLU A 13 7.63 10.41 -7.74
N SER A 14 7.89 9.97 -6.51
CA SER A 14 7.00 10.25 -5.38
C SER A 14 6.86 11.75 -5.14
N ARG A 15 7.95 12.51 -5.26
CA ARG A 15 7.93 13.97 -5.14
C ARG A 15 7.09 14.63 -6.23
N ARG A 16 7.24 14.19 -7.49
CA ARG A 16 6.46 14.69 -8.63
C ARG A 16 4.96 14.45 -8.42
N ILE A 17 4.58 13.22 -8.08
CA ILE A 17 3.19 12.82 -7.86
C ILE A 17 2.58 13.66 -6.73
N ILE A 18 3.25 13.77 -5.58
CA ILE A 18 2.74 14.55 -4.45
C ILE A 18 2.53 16.03 -4.83
N ALA A 19 3.46 16.62 -5.59
CA ALA A 19 3.31 17.99 -6.07
C ALA A 19 2.13 18.17 -7.05
N GLU A 20 1.87 17.20 -7.93
CA GLU A 20 0.74 17.22 -8.88
C GLU A 20 -0.62 17.18 -8.18
N HIS A 21 -0.68 16.59 -6.98
CA HIS A 21 -1.87 16.60 -6.13
C HIS A 21 -1.93 17.82 -5.19
N GLU A 22 -1.08 18.84 -5.41
CA GLU A 22 -1.04 20.09 -4.62
C GLU A 22 -0.81 19.83 -3.12
N LEU A 23 0.07 18.89 -2.81
CA LEU A 23 0.45 18.50 -1.45
C LEU A 23 1.96 18.73 -1.23
N ASP A 24 2.34 18.98 0.01
CA ASP A 24 3.75 19.11 0.38
C ASP A 24 4.42 17.74 0.48
N PHE A 25 5.61 17.62 -0.11
CA PHE A 25 6.34 16.36 -0.13
C PHE A 25 7.19 16.18 1.12
N PHE A 26 6.84 15.17 1.94
CA PHE A 26 7.58 14.81 3.15
C PHE A 26 8.06 13.36 3.12
N ALA A 27 9.36 13.20 2.84
CA ALA A 27 10.20 12.00 2.76
C ALA A 27 10.77 11.45 4.09
N GLY A 28 10.52 10.20 4.47
CA GLY A 28 11.29 9.49 5.49
C GLY A 28 11.94 8.21 4.96
N PHE A 29 13.16 7.88 5.40
CA PHE A 29 13.86 6.65 5.01
C PHE A 29 14.39 5.91 6.23
N HIS A 30 14.01 4.63 6.36
CA HIS A 30 14.63 3.72 7.31
C HIS A 30 15.54 2.76 6.54
N VAL A 31 16.85 2.86 6.77
CA VAL A 31 17.86 2.10 6.03
C VAL A 31 18.25 0.84 6.80
N TYR A 32 18.08 -0.30 6.15
CA TYR A 32 18.49 -1.61 6.67
C TYR A 32 19.60 -2.21 5.80
N PRO A 33 20.29 -3.29 6.24
CA PRO A 33 21.40 -3.86 5.49
C PRO A 33 21.08 -4.30 4.05
N ARG A 34 19.81 -4.61 3.76
CA ARG A 34 19.37 -5.18 2.46
C ARG A 34 18.16 -4.52 1.84
N HIS A 35 17.49 -3.59 2.54
CA HIS A 35 16.31 -2.90 2.02
C HIS A 35 16.20 -1.53 2.67
N VAL A 36 15.34 -0.68 2.11
CA VAL A 36 15.00 0.64 2.67
C VAL A 36 13.49 0.73 2.74
N ALA A 37 12.96 1.11 3.91
CA ALA A 37 11.56 1.51 4.00
C ALA A 37 11.47 3.00 3.67
N HIS A 38 10.98 3.31 2.46
CA HIS A 38 10.70 4.67 2.01
C HIS A 38 9.27 5.02 2.42
N THR A 39 9.11 5.99 3.31
CA THR A 39 7.81 6.43 3.83
C THR A 39 7.51 7.83 3.32
N VAL A 40 6.51 7.93 2.44
CA VAL A 40 5.94 9.23 2.04
C VAL A 40 4.83 9.59 3.01
N MET A 41 4.99 10.72 3.70
CA MET A 41 4.02 11.22 4.66
C MET A 41 3.08 12.21 3.98
N ILE A 42 1.85 11.76 3.69
CA ILE A 42 0.81 12.59 3.09
C ILE A 42 0.08 13.34 4.21
N ILE A 43 0.44 14.62 4.40
CA ILE A 43 -0.12 15.48 5.44
C ILE A 43 -1.20 16.36 4.82
N PHE A 44 -2.41 16.35 5.38
CA PHE A 44 -3.53 17.14 4.89
C PHE A 44 -4.49 17.51 6.02
N ASN A 45 -5.33 18.52 5.79
CA ASN A 45 -6.42 18.85 6.71
C ASN A 45 -7.60 17.87 6.52
N GLN A 46 -7.86 17.05 7.53
CA GLN A 46 -8.95 16.06 7.56
C GLN A 46 -10.36 16.66 7.45
N ASP A 47 -10.56 17.89 7.91
CA ASP A 47 -11.86 18.58 7.80
C ASP A 47 -12.12 19.11 6.39
N SER A 48 -11.08 19.17 5.55
CA SER A 48 -11.21 19.57 4.14
C SER A 48 -11.55 18.37 3.27
N GLU A 49 -12.73 18.37 2.68
CA GLU A 49 -13.12 17.36 1.68
C GLU A 49 -12.14 17.32 0.50
N LYS A 50 -11.72 18.49 0.00
CA LYS A 50 -10.69 18.58 -1.06
C LYS A 50 -9.35 18.01 -0.60
N GLY A 51 -8.94 18.27 0.64
CA GLY A 51 -7.73 17.71 1.23
C GLY A 51 -7.77 16.19 1.27
N ARG A 52 -8.84 15.62 1.83
CA ARG A 52 -9.08 14.17 1.85
C ARG A 52 -9.05 13.56 0.45
N ARG A 53 -9.76 14.16 -0.50
CA ARG A 53 -9.82 13.66 -1.89
C ARG A 53 -8.45 13.67 -2.57
N ARG A 54 -7.68 14.77 -2.46
CA ARG A 54 -6.33 14.84 -3.01
C ARG A 54 -5.39 13.81 -2.38
N SER A 55 -5.51 13.59 -1.05
CA SER A 55 -4.70 12.58 -0.36
C SER A 55 -5.00 11.15 -0.80
N ASP A 56 -6.27 10.79 -1.02
CA ASP A 56 -6.67 9.46 -1.53
C ASP A 56 -6.16 9.23 -2.96
N LEU A 57 -6.34 10.22 -3.84
CA LEU A 57 -5.85 10.15 -5.22
C LEU A 57 -4.33 10.03 -5.27
N ALA A 58 -3.62 10.85 -4.49
CA ALA A 58 -2.16 10.80 -4.39
C ALA A 58 -1.67 9.42 -3.92
N PHE A 59 -2.30 8.85 -2.88
CA PHE A 59 -1.93 7.52 -2.39
C PHE A 59 -2.15 6.44 -3.45
N ARG A 60 -3.32 6.42 -4.10
CA ARG A 60 -3.64 5.44 -5.14
C ARG A 60 -2.67 5.50 -6.32
N GLU A 61 -2.30 6.70 -6.74
CA GLU A 61 -1.33 6.89 -7.79
C GLU A 61 0.07 6.41 -7.38
N LEU A 62 0.54 6.80 -6.18
CA LEU A 62 1.80 6.32 -5.62
C LEU A 62 1.84 4.79 -5.56
N ALA A 63 0.78 4.15 -5.07
CA ALA A 63 0.69 2.70 -5.00
C ALA A 63 0.74 2.06 -6.40
N ALA A 64 0.04 2.63 -7.39
CA ALA A 64 0.08 2.14 -8.77
C ALA A 64 1.47 2.31 -9.41
N VAL A 65 2.16 3.42 -9.13
CA VAL A 65 3.52 3.66 -9.59
C VAL A 65 4.50 2.70 -8.92
N ALA A 66 4.43 2.54 -7.60
CA ALA A 66 5.25 1.60 -6.84
C ALA A 66 5.17 0.18 -7.42
N LYS A 67 3.97 -0.30 -7.75
CA LYS A 67 3.77 -1.61 -8.42
C LYS A 67 4.54 -1.71 -9.74
N ARG A 68 4.55 -0.65 -10.57
CA ARG A 68 5.31 -0.63 -11.84
C ARG A 68 6.82 -0.71 -11.64
N TYR A 69 7.33 -0.13 -10.55
CA TYR A 69 8.73 -0.25 -10.15
C TYR A 69 9.07 -1.60 -9.51
N GLY A 70 8.08 -2.48 -9.28
CA GLY A 70 8.26 -3.73 -8.57
C GLY A 70 8.43 -3.55 -7.06
N TYR A 71 7.99 -2.40 -6.52
CA TYR A 71 7.97 -2.13 -5.09
C TYR A 71 6.58 -2.39 -4.52
N SER A 72 6.55 -2.66 -3.23
CA SER A 72 5.32 -2.84 -2.50
C SER A 72 5.40 -2.14 -1.14
N GLU A 73 4.26 -1.66 -0.68
CA GLU A 73 4.12 -1.09 0.64
C GLU A 73 4.27 -2.17 1.71
N TYR A 74 5.10 -1.92 2.71
CA TYR A 74 5.23 -2.81 3.87
C TYR A 74 3.98 -2.78 4.77
N ARG A 75 3.32 -1.61 4.86
CA ARG A 75 2.13 -1.40 5.68
C ARG A 75 1.27 -0.29 5.10
N VAL A 76 -0.05 -0.44 5.23
CA VAL A 76 -1.00 0.52 4.69
C VAL A 76 -2.18 0.80 5.63
N HIS A 77 -2.85 1.94 5.41
CA HIS A 77 -4.12 2.31 6.04
C HIS A 77 -5.25 1.33 5.66
N LEU A 78 -6.29 1.25 6.50
CA LEU A 78 -7.43 0.33 6.32
C LEU A 78 -8.08 0.46 4.95
N ASP A 79 -8.28 1.69 4.47
CA ASP A 79 -8.96 2.00 3.21
C ASP A 79 -8.27 1.47 1.96
N TYR A 80 -6.98 1.11 2.06
CA TYR A 80 -6.20 0.65 0.91
C TYR A 80 -5.66 -0.77 1.08
N MET A 81 -6.12 -1.51 2.09
CA MET A 81 -5.66 -2.89 2.29
C MET A 81 -6.02 -3.78 1.09
N ASP A 82 -7.24 -3.66 0.57
CA ASP A 82 -7.67 -4.40 -0.61
C ASP A 82 -6.88 -3.98 -1.86
N LEU A 83 -6.65 -2.67 -2.02
CA LEU A 83 -5.84 -2.13 -3.12
C LEU A 83 -4.43 -2.72 -3.11
N LEU A 84 -3.78 -2.76 -1.95
CA LEU A 84 -2.44 -3.30 -1.81
C LEU A 84 -2.41 -4.81 -2.00
N ALA A 85 -3.40 -5.54 -1.46
CA ALA A 85 -3.52 -6.99 -1.62
C ALA A 85 -3.63 -7.39 -3.10
N ASP A 86 -4.39 -6.62 -3.89
CA ASP A 86 -4.53 -6.82 -5.33
C ASP A 86 -3.20 -6.66 -6.11
N GLN A 87 -2.23 -5.94 -5.55
CA GLN A 87 -0.91 -5.82 -6.18
C GLN A 87 -0.08 -7.10 -6.09
N TYR A 88 -0.37 -7.99 -5.13
CA TYR A 88 0.28 -9.29 -4.97
C TYR A 88 -0.39 -10.36 -5.86
N ASP A 89 -0.36 -10.12 -7.17
CA ASP A 89 -1.09 -10.88 -8.20
C ASP A 89 -0.33 -12.08 -8.79
N PHE A 90 0.91 -12.31 -8.36
CA PHE A 90 1.74 -13.41 -8.86
C PHE A 90 1.02 -14.78 -8.81
N ASN A 91 1.07 -15.50 -9.94
CA ASN A 91 0.45 -16.81 -10.12
C ASN A 91 -1.05 -16.82 -9.72
N ASN A 92 -1.78 -15.84 -10.26
CA ASN A 92 -3.21 -15.63 -10.04
C ASN A 92 -3.56 -15.31 -8.56
N HIS A 93 -2.73 -14.52 -7.88
CA HIS A 93 -2.82 -14.26 -6.43
C HIS A 93 -2.58 -15.51 -5.56
N ALA A 94 -1.51 -16.28 -5.82
CA ALA A 94 -1.23 -17.52 -5.08
C ALA A 94 -1.06 -17.31 -3.56
N LEU A 95 -0.40 -16.21 -3.16
CA LEU A 95 -0.27 -15.81 -1.76
C LEU A 95 -1.64 -15.64 -1.11
N TRP A 96 -2.53 -14.95 -1.82
CA TRP A 96 -3.85 -14.61 -1.33
C TRP A 96 -4.74 -15.81 -1.09
N ARG A 97 -4.88 -16.66 -2.11
CA ARG A 97 -5.66 -17.90 -2.01
C ARG A 97 -5.16 -18.80 -0.88
N THR A 98 -3.85 -18.76 -0.60
CA THR A 98 -3.25 -19.50 0.52
C THR A 98 -3.65 -18.90 1.88
N GLN A 99 -3.54 -17.57 2.04
CA GLN A 99 -3.93 -16.88 3.27
C GLN A 99 -5.43 -17.05 3.58
N GLU A 100 -6.27 -16.98 2.56
CA GLU A 100 -7.71 -17.21 2.67
C GLU A 100 -8.04 -18.62 3.16
N ARG A 101 -7.39 -19.65 2.61
CA ARG A 101 -7.58 -21.04 3.08
C ARG A 101 -7.16 -21.22 4.53
N VAL A 102 -6.03 -20.65 4.93
CA VAL A 102 -5.57 -20.67 6.33
C VAL A 102 -6.60 -19.97 7.21
N ARG A 103 -7.12 -18.83 6.77
CA ARG A 103 -8.11 -18.05 7.50
C ARG A 103 -9.42 -18.82 7.67
N ASP A 104 -9.96 -19.41 6.61
CA ASP A 104 -11.19 -20.20 6.69
C ASP A 104 -11.05 -21.41 7.61
N THR A 105 -9.85 -22.00 7.65
CA THR A 105 -9.56 -23.16 8.50
C THR A 105 -9.54 -22.77 9.99
N LEU A 106 -8.92 -21.64 10.31
CA LEU A 106 -8.72 -21.21 11.71
C LEU A 106 -9.87 -20.34 12.26
N ASP A 107 -10.62 -19.66 11.40
CA ASP A 107 -11.74 -18.80 11.75
C ASP A 107 -12.93 -19.05 10.80
N PRO A 108 -13.58 -20.23 10.92
CA PRO A 108 -14.66 -20.64 10.01
C PRO A 108 -15.88 -19.72 10.07
N ASN A 109 -16.07 -18.99 11.17
CA ASN A 109 -17.17 -18.04 11.33
C ASN A 109 -16.81 -16.62 10.87
N GLY A 110 -15.53 -16.34 10.56
CA GLY A 110 -15.06 -15.05 10.07
C GLY A 110 -15.16 -13.92 11.11
N ILE A 111 -14.92 -14.20 12.39
CA ILE A 111 -15.10 -13.24 13.48
C ILE A 111 -13.90 -12.29 13.61
N LEU A 112 -12.68 -12.78 13.37
CA LEU A 112 -11.47 -12.08 13.81
C LEU A 112 -10.95 -11.04 12.81
N SER A 113 -11.42 -9.79 12.88
CA SER A 113 -10.93 -8.70 11.98
C SER A 113 -11.09 -9.04 10.48
N PRO A 114 -12.32 -9.22 9.98
CA PRO A 114 -12.56 -9.52 8.57
C PRO A 114 -12.00 -8.40 7.67
N GLY A 115 -11.34 -8.75 6.56
CA GLY A 115 -10.76 -7.80 5.61
C GLY A 115 -9.42 -7.20 6.04
N LYS A 116 -8.86 -7.59 7.20
CA LYS A 116 -7.52 -7.13 7.61
C LYS A 116 -6.46 -7.62 6.62
N HIS A 117 -5.60 -6.69 6.17
CA HIS A 117 -4.65 -6.89 5.06
C HIS A 117 -5.33 -7.27 3.74
N GLY A 118 -6.66 -7.04 3.66
CA GLY A 118 -7.62 -7.43 2.64
C GLY A 118 -8.18 -8.85 2.83
N VAL A 119 -7.59 -9.71 3.69
CA VAL A 119 -7.91 -11.15 3.72
C VAL A 119 -9.35 -11.37 4.18
N ARG A 120 -10.15 -12.07 3.36
CA ARG A 120 -11.57 -12.30 3.62
C ARG A 120 -11.83 -13.77 3.90
N SER A 121 -12.69 -14.06 4.88
CA SER A 121 -13.24 -15.40 5.07
C SER A 121 -14.33 -15.69 4.03
N SER A 122 -14.67 -16.96 3.86
CA SER A 122 -15.70 -17.44 2.92
C SER A 122 -17.01 -16.64 2.96
N ARG A 123 -17.45 -16.25 4.16
CA ARG A 123 -18.67 -15.47 4.37
C ARG A 123 -18.66 -14.08 3.70
N TYR A 124 -17.48 -13.48 3.52
CA TYR A 124 -17.32 -12.13 2.97
C TYR A 124 -16.69 -12.14 1.56
N ARG A 125 -16.55 -13.31 0.94
CA ARG A 125 -16.14 -13.45 -0.46
C ARG A 125 -17.41 -13.49 -1.32
N SER A 126 -17.67 -12.40 -2.02
CA SER A 126 -18.73 -12.27 -3.03
C SER A 126 -18.23 -12.66 -4.41
#